data_AF-A0A447L1D8-F1
#
_entry.id   AF-A0A447L1D8-F1
#
_cell.length_a   1.000
_cell.length_b   1.000
_cell.length_c   1.000
_cell.angle_alpha   90.00
_cell.angle_beta   90.00
_cell.angle_gamma   90.00
#
_symmetry.space_group_name_H-M   'P 1'
#
loop_
_entity.id
_entity.type
_entity.pdbx_description
1 polymer ?
#
loop_
_entity_poly.entity_id
_entity_poly.type
_entity_poly.pdbx_seq_one_letter_code
_entity_poly.pdbx_strand_id
1 'polypeptide(L)' 'MQVRADEPNHAAVYLGDGIMIHHMYGQLSQRVPYGGYWLARTIVTLRYKGNLLSS' A
#
# COMPACT_ATOMS: atom_id res chain seq x y z
N MET A 1 6.05 5.23 -2.14
CA MET A 1 6.71 6.52 -2.26
C MET A 1 8.15 6.30 -2.66
N GLN A 2 8.56 6.66 -3.88
CA GLN A 2 9.97 6.71 -4.25
C GLN A 2 10.41 8.17 -4.36
N VAL A 3 11.40 8.60 -3.61
CA VAL A 3 12.07 9.89 -3.84
C VAL A 3 13.53 9.60 -4.14
N ARG A 4 13.93 9.79 -5.42
CA ARG A 4 15.28 9.54 -5.99
C ARG A 4 15.77 8.08 -5.98
N ALA A 5 14.88 7.10 -6.02
CA ALA A 5 15.28 5.74 -6.35
C ALA A 5 14.62 5.31 -7.65
N ASP A 6 15.29 4.42 -8.38
CA ASP A 6 14.92 4.03 -9.74
C ASP A 6 13.96 2.83 -9.75
N GLU A 7 13.88 2.13 -8.61
CA GLU A 7 13.04 0.96 -8.40
C GLU A 7 11.77 1.31 -7.60
N PRO A 8 10.88 0.35 -7.30
CA PRO A 8 9.85 0.50 -6.27
C PRO A 8 10.37 0.08 -4.87
N ASN A 9 10.19 0.91 -3.83
CA ASN A 9 10.75 0.69 -2.48
C ASN A 9 9.73 0.79 -1.33
N HIS A 10 8.45 0.95 -1.64
CA HIS A 10 7.47 1.31 -0.62
C HIS A 10 6.11 0.68 -0.89
N ALA A 11 5.47 0.21 0.18
CA ALA A 11 4.17 -0.44 0.13
C ALA A 11 3.26 0.07 1.25
N ALA A 12 1.96 -0.18 1.09
CA ALA A 12 0.92 0.07 2.07
C ALA A 12 -0.05 -1.12 2.10
N VAL A 13 -0.81 -1.27 3.18
CA VAL A 13 -1.84 -2.32 3.30
C VAL A 13 -3.21 -1.69 3.10
N TYR A 14 -3.90 -2.05 2.02
CA TYR A 14 -5.26 -1.59 1.77
C TYR A 14 -6.25 -2.29 2.72
N LEU A 15 -7.09 -1.50 3.40
CA LEU A 15 -8.05 -2.01 4.37
C LEU A 15 -9.48 -2.13 3.80
N GLY A 16 -9.74 -1.55 2.63
CA GLY A 16 -11.09 -1.34 2.11
C GLY A 16 -11.53 0.11 2.23
N ASP A 17 -12.65 0.45 1.59
CA ASP A 17 -13.33 1.75 1.67
C ASP A 17 -12.43 2.97 1.42
N GLY A 18 -11.45 2.84 0.52
CA GLY A 18 -10.52 3.92 0.22
C GLY A 18 -9.55 4.23 1.36
N ILE A 19 -9.34 3.32 2.32
CA ILE A 19 -8.41 3.48 3.43
C ILE A 19 -7.25 2.47 3.32
N MET A 20 -6.05 2.92 3.68
CA MET A 20 -4.87 2.06 3.83
C MET A 20 -4.13 2.34 5.13
N ILE A 21 -3.40 1.34 5.63
CA ILE A 21 -2.35 1.55 6.62
C ILE A 21 -1.08 1.94 5.89
N HIS A 22 -0.54 3.09 6.26
CA HIS A 22 0.64 3.65 5.65
C HIS A 22 1.61 4.12 6.74
N HIS A 23 2.89 3.81 6.56
CA HIS A 23 3.97 4.29 7.41
C HIS A 23 4.74 5.36 6.65
N MET A 24 4.54 6.62 7.03
CA MET A 24 5.24 7.76 6.43
C MET A 24 6.61 7.93 7.09
N TYR A 25 7.64 8.31 6.33
CA TYR A 25 8.96 8.61 6.88
C TYR A 25 8.85 9.62 8.04
N GLY A 26 9.45 9.29 9.18
CA GLY A 26 9.43 10.12 10.39
C GLY A 26 8.10 10.14 11.14
N GLN A 27 7.14 9.26 10.80
CA GLN A 27 5.84 9.17 11.46
C GLN A 27 5.47 7.74 11.83
N LEU A 28 4.61 7.57 12.82
CA LEU A 28 4.01 6.27 13.13
C LEU A 28 3.07 5.82 12.01
N SER A 29 2.83 4.50 11.96
CA SER A 29 1.86 3.91 11.04
C SER A 29 0.46 4.44 11.33
N GLN A 30 -0.23 4.86 10.27
CA GLN A 30 -1.54 5.51 10.38
C GLN A 30 -2.50 4.99 9.32
N ARG A 31 -3.81 5.07 9.64
CA ARG A 31 -4.88 4.90 8.64
C ARG A 31 -5.00 6.20 7.87
N VAL A 32 -4.76 6.15 6.57
CA VAL A 32 -4.83 7.31 5.69
C VAL A 32 -5.66 6.98 4.45
N PRO A 33 -6.24 8.00 3.78
CA PRO A 33 -6.93 7.78 2.52
C PRO A 33 -6.00 7.21 1.45
N TYR A 34 -6.42 6.11 0.83
CA TYR A 34 -5.86 5.61 -0.41
C TYR A 34 -6.49 6.36 -1.59
N GLY A 35 -5.88 7.49 -1.95
CA GLY A 35 -6.33 8.39 -3.00
C GLY A 35 -5.23 9.38 -3.39
N GLY A 36 -5.57 10.35 -4.25
CA GLY A 36 -4.68 11.46 -4.62
C GLY A 36 -3.26 10.99 -4.96
N TYR A 37 -2.27 11.53 -4.23
CA TYR A 37 -0.86 11.19 -4.42
C TYR A 37 -0.56 9.68 -4.29
N TRP A 38 -1.20 8.99 -3.36
CA TRP A 38 -0.94 7.57 -3.12
C TRP A 38 -1.46 6.71 -4.25
N LEU A 39 -2.70 6.97 -4.68
CA LEU A 39 -3.30 6.26 -5.80
C LEU A 39 -2.54 6.54 -7.11
N ALA A 40 -2.19 7.80 -7.37
CA ALA A 40 -1.46 8.20 -8.58
C ALA A 40 -0.04 7.61 -8.69
N ARG A 41 0.54 7.17 -7.56
CA ARG A 41 1.89 6.57 -7.50
C ARG A 41 1.86 5.06 -7.31
N THR A 42 0.68 4.44 -7.17
CA THR A 42 0.57 2.98 -7.15
C THR A 42 0.85 2.42 -8.54
N ILE A 43 1.86 1.55 -8.63
CA ILE A 43 2.22 0.87 -9.87
C ILE A 43 1.90 -0.63 -9.83
N VAL A 44 1.74 -1.21 -8.65
CA VAL A 44 1.46 -2.63 -8.45
C VAL A 44 0.50 -2.79 -7.28
N THR A 45 -0.49 -3.67 -7.44
CA THR A 45 -1.36 -4.12 -6.35
C THR A 45 -1.26 -5.64 -6.24
N LEU A 46 -0.88 -6.13 -5.06
CA LEU A 46 -0.74 -7.56 -4.79
C LEU A 46 -1.88 -8.01 -3.87
N ARG A 47 -2.48 -9.15 -4.20
CA ARG A 47 -3.47 -9.81 -3.35
C ARG A 47 -3.03 -11.24 -3.11
N TYR A 48 -2.74 -11.56 -1.86
CA TYR A 48 -2.51 -12.94 -1.46
C TYR A 48 -3.80 -13.75 -1.67
N LYS A 49 -3.71 -14.79 -2.51
CA LYS A 49 -4.71 -15.85 -2.60
C LYS A 49 -4.08 -17.07 -1.95
N GLY A 50 -4.40 -17.32 -0.69
CA GLY A 50 -3.98 -18.55 -0.06
C GLY A 50 -4.53 -19.74 -0.83
N ASN A 51 -3.81 -20.87 -0.78
CA ASN A 51 -4.42 -22.14 -1.14
C ASN A 51 -5.57 -22.36 -0.16
N LEU A 52 -6.80 -22.12 -0.61
CA LEU A 52 -7.96 -22.71 0.02
C LEU A 52 -7.79 -24.21 -0.19
N LEU A 53 -7.15 -24.89 0.75
CA LEU A 53 -7.28 -26.34 0.84
C LEU A 53 -8.79 -26.57 0.94
N SER A 54 -9.36 -27.09 -0.14
CA SER A 54 -10.74 -27.56 -0.16
C SER A 54 -10.85 -28.63 0.91
N SER A 55 -11.45 -28.25 2.04
CA SER A 55 -11.99 -29.19 3.03
C SER A 55 -13.05 -30.07 2.38
#